data_AF-A0A2M7VVX6-F1
#
_entry.id   AF-A0A2M7VVX6-F1
#
_cell.length_a   1.000
_cell.length_b   1.000
_cell.length_c   1.000
_cell.angle_alpha   90.00
_cell.angle_beta   90.00
_cell.angle_gamma   90.00
#
_symmetry.space_group_name_H-M   'P 1'
#
loop_
_entity.id
_entity.type
_entity.pdbx_description
1 polymer ?
#
loop_
_entity_poly.entity_id
_entity_poly.type
_entity_poly.pdbx_seq_one_letter_code
_entity_poly.pdbx_strand_id
1 'polypeptide(L)'
;MKIVRKFLLLFLIISLKTTLLFSQNNTDFFVDTTQHLTVSFGADYSYGSSVMNGKFLNKFLFGGRIEREDKDAAYKSLSSNNRLGGDLNYQFNVEIPLDTLFRKPTISLVVGAENTEHIDAVFTSDLFKFTFDGNKQFAGEFAEIGGTNYNHYQYQKINVGFVNYKYFDDKLAKEGVILSLIKGEQHEAITIPRGSIFTQELGKEIDIDLNYSYNSSDTANKGIKAFNGYGISTNLFTEIFLRNGDKMYLGVEDLGFIYWNKNSLDIASDSTFHYDGIWIDNIFDLNDSLLNNISKDSILNKITTTNQKNSYSIALPTAVNITYTKVINGKWKMNVGVYHKILANYLPFIATNFYYYFNKKIVAKAHLSYGGYGRLNTGLAFAKSFNKYIEVFIGTNNLEAFVAPNLAFNNSGFIGIKSYF
;
A
#
# COMPACT_ATOMS: atom_id res chain seq x y z
N MET A 1 4.41 19.68 -35.64
CA MET A 1 4.11 18.26 -35.29
C MET A 1 5.34 17.39 -34.97
N LYS A 2 6.29 17.12 -35.88
CA LYS A 2 7.38 16.12 -35.64
C LYS A 2 8.23 16.36 -34.37
N ILE A 3 8.43 17.61 -33.93
CA ILE A 3 9.18 17.94 -32.71
C ILE A 3 8.43 17.54 -31.43
N VAL A 4 7.12 17.83 -31.34
CA VAL A 4 6.28 17.46 -30.18
C VAL A 4 6.27 15.94 -29.96
N ARG A 5 6.25 15.16 -31.05
CA ARG A 5 6.32 13.69 -30.97
C ARG A 5 7.68 13.16 -30.49
N LYS A 6 8.78 13.92 -30.70
CA LYS A 6 10.09 13.61 -30.08
C LYS A 6 10.13 13.98 -28.60
N PHE A 7 9.53 15.11 -28.19
CA PHE A 7 9.43 15.46 -26.77
C PHE A 7 8.54 14.48 -26.00
N LEU A 8 7.43 14.02 -26.56
CA LEU A 8 6.62 12.95 -25.94
C LEU A 8 7.41 11.63 -25.80
N LEU A 9 8.20 11.24 -26.80
CA LEU A 9 9.07 10.06 -26.68
C LEU A 9 10.16 10.26 -25.61
N LEU A 10 10.74 11.46 -25.50
CA LEU A 10 11.72 11.79 -24.48
C LEU A 10 11.11 11.73 -23.08
N PHE A 11 9.88 12.24 -22.91
CA PHE A 11 9.12 12.17 -21.66
C PHE A 11 8.79 10.72 -21.28
N LEU A 12 8.46 9.86 -22.26
CA LEU A 12 8.26 8.42 -22.07
C LEU A 12 9.56 7.65 -21.74
N ILE A 13 10.73 8.20 -22.11
CA ILE A 13 12.05 7.62 -21.80
C ILE A 13 12.56 8.12 -20.44
N ILE A 14 12.05 9.27 -19.95
CA ILE A 14 12.32 9.86 -18.64
C ILE A 14 11.47 9.22 -17.52
N SER A 15 10.34 8.57 -17.84
CA SER A 15 9.41 7.99 -16.85
C SER A 15 9.89 6.68 -16.20
N LEU A 16 11.12 6.64 -15.68
CA LEU A 16 11.79 5.39 -15.30
C LEU A 16 12.91 5.60 -14.25
N LYS A 17 12.80 4.87 -13.10
CA LYS A 17 13.85 4.23 -12.22
C LYS A 17 14.17 4.74 -10.72
N THR A 18 14.21 3.88 -9.66
CA THR A 18 14.42 4.07 -8.13
C THR A 18 15.85 4.29 -7.53
N THR A 19 16.19 5.08 -6.48
CA THR A 19 15.79 5.08 -5.02
C THR A 19 16.33 6.31 -4.22
N LEU A 20 15.80 6.80 -3.08
CA LEU A 20 15.45 6.09 -1.82
C LEU A 20 14.38 6.78 -0.94
N LEU A 21 13.36 6.01 -0.55
CA LEU A 21 12.95 5.80 0.85
C LEU A 21 13.02 4.29 1.15
N PHE A 22 12.98 3.91 2.43
CA PHE A 22 12.88 2.51 2.84
C PHE A 22 11.43 2.01 2.72
N SER A 23 11.31 0.69 2.52
CA SER A 23 10.07 -0.05 2.28
C SER A 23 10.41 -1.56 2.31
N GLN A 24 9.39 -2.44 2.32
CA GLN A 24 9.49 -3.90 2.28
C GLN A 24 10.49 -4.44 1.23
N ASN A 25 10.69 -3.69 0.14
CA ASN A 25 11.50 -4.07 -1.01
C ASN A 25 13.03 -4.07 -0.77
N ASN A 26 13.53 -3.39 0.28
CA ASN A 26 14.96 -3.21 0.65
C ASN A 26 15.92 -3.15 -0.57
N THR A 27 16.10 -1.92 -1.05
CA THR A 27 16.65 -1.59 -2.36
C THR A 27 18.09 -1.07 -2.35
N ASP A 28 18.77 -1.08 -1.20
CA ASP A 28 20.21 -0.77 -1.12
C ASP A 28 21.07 -1.99 -1.47
N PHE A 29 21.32 -2.13 -2.78
CA PHE A 29 22.12 -3.21 -3.35
C PHE A 29 23.62 -3.03 -3.13
N PHE A 30 24.15 -1.84 -3.38
CA PHE A 30 25.55 -1.50 -3.16
C PHE A 30 25.72 -0.77 -1.82
N VAL A 31 26.96 -0.67 -1.32
CA VAL A 31 27.26 0.02 -0.06
C VAL A 31 27.89 1.36 -0.41
N ASP A 32 27.18 2.45 -0.10
CA ASP A 32 27.75 3.79 -0.10
C ASP A 32 28.91 3.82 0.91
N THR A 33 30.13 4.09 0.45
CA THR A 33 31.32 4.28 1.31
C THR A 33 31.59 5.75 1.63
N THR A 34 30.96 6.65 0.89
CA THR A 34 31.25 8.09 0.81
C THR A 34 29.98 8.87 0.56
N GLN A 35 29.94 10.11 1.04
CA GLN A 35 28.90 11.07 0.70
C GLN A 35 29.03 11.49 -0.78
N HIS A 36 27.92 11.64 -1.49
CA HIS A 36 27.86 12.03 -2.90
C HIS A 36 26.67 12.94 -3.17
N LEU A 37 26.77 13.78 -4.22
CA LEU A 37 25.56 14.31 -4.86
C LEU A 37 24.89 13.14 -5.58
N THR A 38 23.65 12.83 -5.20
CA THR A 38 22.89 11.77 -5.85
C THR A 38 21.52 12.24 -6.35
N VAL A 39 21.07 11.64 -7.45
CA VAL A 39 19.75 11.91 -8.06
C VAL A 39 19.09 10.58 -8.38
N SER A 40 17.82 10.46 -8.01
CA SER A 40 17.01 9.25 -8.14
C SER A 40 15.55 9.55 -8.47
N PHE A 41 14.89 8.65 -9.19
CA PHE A 41 13.43 8.58 -9.28
C PHE A 41 12.98 7.39 -8.40
N GLY A 42 11.82 6.78 -8.67
CA GLY A 42 11.44 5.44 -8.26
C GLY A 42 10.01 5.02 -8.57
N ALA A 43 9.82 3.71 -8.64
CA ALA A 43 8.56 3.01 -8.83
C ALA A 43 8.64 1.64 -8.14
N ASP A 44 7.71 1.37 -7.23
CA ASP A 44 7.47 0.05 -6.66
C ASP A 44 5.98 -0.19 -6.40
N TYR A 45 5.56 -1.46 -6.43
CA TYR A 45 4.24 -1.88 -6.00
C TYR A 45 4.32 -3.17 -5.17
N SER A 46 3.32 -3.36 -4.32
CA SER A 46 2.98 -4.65 -3.72
C SER A 46 1.48 -4.75 -3.50
N TYR A 47 0.89 -5.94 -3.59
CA TYR A 47 -0.48 -6.19 -3.15
C TYR A 47 -0.67 -7.66 -2.80
N GLY A 48 -1.64 -7.98 -1.95
CA GLY A 48 -1.86 -9.35 -1.51
C GLY A 48 -3.11 -9.54 -0.66
N SER A 49 -3.31 -10.78 -0.23
CA SER A 49 -4.41 -11.18 0.63
C SER A 49 -4.08 -12.45 1.42
N SER A 50 -4.66 -12.60 2.60
CA SER A 50 -4.48 -13.80 3.41
C SER A 50 -5.25 -15.00 2.82
N VAL A 51 -6.19 -14.75 1.90
CA VAL A 51 -7.13 -15.75 1.37
C VAL A 51 -7.24 -15.78 -0.16
N MET A 52 -7.12 -14.64 -0.85
CA MET A 52 -7.15 -14.59 -2.31
C MET A 52 -5.75 -14.88 -2.86
N ASN A 53 -5.63 -15.90 -3.72
CA ASN A 53 -4.39 -16.13 -4.46
C ASN A 53 -4.21 -15.12 -5.60
N GLY A 54 -3.02 -15.05 -6.19
CA GLY A 54 -2.70 -14.14 -7.29
C GLY A 54 -3.64 -14.27 -8.50
N LYS A 55 -4.10 -15.47 -8.85
CA LYS A 55 -5.09 -15.67 -9.93
C LYS A 55 -6.44 -14.99 -9.61
N PHE A 56 -6.94 -15.12 -8.38
CA PHE A 56 -8.15 -14.42 -7.93
C PHE A 56 -7.91 -12.91 -7.88
N LEU A 57 -6.87 -12.49 -7.17
CA LEU A 57 -6.63 -11.09 -6.83
C LEU A 57 -6.32 -10.23 -8.07
N ASN A 58 -5.60 -10.78 -9.06
CA ASN A 58 -5.36 -10.09 -10.33
C ASN A 58 -6.67 -9.87 -11.11
N LYS A 59 -7.62 -10.82 -11.10
CA LYS A 59 -8.95 -10.66 -11.74
C LYS A 59 -9.81 -9.63 -11.00
N PHE A 60 -9.71 -9.60 -9.67
CA PHE A 60 -10.43 -8.65 -8.83
C PHE A 60 -9.92 -7.20 -9.04
N LEU A 61 -8.61 -7.00 -9.09
CA LEU A 61 -7.99 -5.66 -9.22
C LEU A 61 -7.94 -5.12 -10.65
N PHE A 62 -7.61 -5.96 -11.64
CA PHE A 62 -7.37 -5.53 -13.03
C PHE A 62 -8.47 -5.95 -14.00
N GLY A 63 -9.55 -6.54 -13.49
CA GLY A 63 -10.66 -7.06 -14.26
C GLY A 63 -10.42 -8.48 -14.80
N GLY A 64 -11.53 -9.19 -15.00
CA GLY A 64 -11.56 -10.57 -15.46
C GLY A 64 -12.65 -11.36 -14.74
N ARG A 65 -13.10 -12.45 -15.37
CA ARG A 65 -14.16 -13.29 -14.79
C ARG A 65 -13.58 -14.15 -13.67
N ILE A 66 -13.96 -13.89 -12.42
CA ILE A 66 -13.66 -14.74 -11.26
C ILE A 66 -14.48 -16.03 -11.40
N GLU A 67 -13.81 -17.18 -11.51
CA GLU A 67 -14.47 -18.47 -11.74
C GLU A 67 -14.76 -19.20 -10.41
N ARG A 68 -15.50 -20.30 -10.47
CA ARG A 68 -15.86 -21.07 -9.27
C ARG A 68 -14.62 -21.65 -8.58
N GLU A 69 -13.62 -22.10 -9.33
CA GLU A 69 -12.38 -22.66 -8.78
C GLU A 69 -11.52 -21.60 -8.08
N ASP A 70 -11.63 -20.33 -8.51
CA ASP A 70 -10.98 -19.21 -7.83
C ASP A 70 -11.62 -19.00 -6.45
N LYS A 71 -12.97 -18.98 -6.41
CA LYS A 71 -13.73 -18.86 -5.16
C LYS A 71 -13.49 -20.06 -4.23
N ASP A 72 -13.52 -21.28 -4.75
CA ASP A 72 -13.26 -22.50 -3.96
C ASP A 72 -11.82 -22.60 -3.43
N ALA A 73 -10.85 -21.96 -4.07
CA ALA A 73 -9.50 -21.82 -3.53
C ALA A 73 -9.44 -20.81 -2.37
N ALA A 74 -10.19 -19.70 -2.46
CA ALA A 74 -10.31 -18.72 -1.39
C ALA A 74 -11.12 -19.26 -0.19
N TYR A 75 -12.21 -20.00 -0.41
CA TYR A 75 -13.02 -20.60 0.65
C TYR A 75 -12.21 -21.59 1.53
N LYS A 76 -11.31 -22.38 0.93
CA LYS A 76 -10.36 -23.25 1.66
C LYS A 76 -9.32 -22.48 2.49
N SER A 77 -9.26 -21.17 2.32
CA SER A 77 -8.34 -20.25 2.98
C SER A 77 -9.03 -19.26 3.92
N LEU A 78 -10.37 -19.22 3.96
CA LEU A 78 -11.11 -18.29 4.81
C LEU A 78 -10.89 -18.57 6.30
N SER A 79 -10.88 -17.48 7.06
CA SER A 79 -10.86 -17.42 8.51
C SER A 79 -11.91 -16.43 9.00
N SER A 80 -12.02 -16.23 10.32
CA SER A 80 -12.87 -15.18 10.89
C SER A 80 -12.37 -13.75 10.60
N ASN A 81 -11.07 -13.56 10.34
CA ASN A 81 -10.45 -12.23 10.22
C ASN A 81 -9.42 -12.22 9.08
N ASN A 82 -9.91 -11.97 7.86
CA ASN A 82 -9.16 -12.05 6.61
C ASN A 82 -8.61 -10.68 6.22
N ARG A 83 -7.56 -10.64 5.40
CA ARG A 83 -6.88 -9.41 4.96
C ARG A 83 -6.77 -9.31 3.45
N LEU A 84 -6.80 -8.08 2.97
CA LEU A 84 -6.28 -7.67 1.67
C LEU A 84 -5.56 -6.33 1.82
N GLY A 85 -4.68 -5.99 0.89
CA GLY A 85 -4.10 -4.66 0.83
C GLY A 85 -2.95 -4.56 -0.16
N GLY A 86 -2.38 -3.36 -0.28
CA GLY A 86 -1.32 -3.06 -1.20
C GLY A 86 -0.81 -1.62 -1.12
N ASP A 87 0.24 -1.39 -1.90
CA ASP A 87 1.01 -0.16 -2.01
C ASP A 87 1.40 0.05 -3.48
N LEU A 88 1.29 1.28 -3.96
CA LEU A 88 1.87 1.74 -5.23
C LEU A 88 2.59 3.06 -4.98
N ASN A 89 3.91 3.05 -5.10
CA ASN A 89 4.77 4.19 -4.82
C ASN A 89 5.50 4.64 -6.08
N TYR A 90 5.50 5.94 -6.31
CA TYR A 90 6.47 6.61 -7.17
C TYR A 90 7.22 7.64 -6.34
N GLN A 91 8.54 7.76 -6.55
CA GLN A 91 9.40 8.63 -5.76
C GLN A 91 10.38 9.41 -6.65
N PHE A 92 10.96 10.48 -6.14
CA PHE A 92 12.07 11.20 -6.73
C PHE A 92 12.81 11.90 -5.60
N ASN A 93 14.10 11.60 -5.43
CA ASN A 93 14.91 12.15 -4.33
C ASN A 93 16.26 12.62 -4.86
N VAL A 94 16.67 13.81 -4.42
CA VAL A 94 17.97 14.42 -4.67
C VAL A 94 18.66 14.62 -3.32
N GLU A 95 19.86 14.07 -3.18
CA GLU A 95 20.67 14.22 -1.98
C GLU A 95 21.90 15.08 -2.30
N ILE A 96 22.06 16.22 -1.61
CA ILE A 96 23.05 17.25 -1.87
C ILE A 96 23.99 17.39 -0.66
N PRO A 97 25.29 17.09 -0.77
CA PRO A 97 26.27 17.35 0.28
C PRO A 97 26.33 18.83 0.67
N LEU A 98 26.33 19.12 1.98
CA LEU A 98 26.48 20.49 2.50
C LEU A 98 27.93 20.89 2.73
N ASP A 99 28.91 20.04 2.41
CA ASP A 99 30.32 20.43 2.35
C ASP A 99 30.51 21.55 1.30
N THR A 100 29.83 21.41 0.17
CA THR A 100 29.95 22.22 -1.05
C THR A 100 29.30 23.61 -0.93
N LEU A 101 28.49 23.82 0.11
CA LEU A 101 27.75 25.07 0.38
C LEU A 101 28.06 25.67 1.76
N PHE A 102 28.26 24.85 2.78
CA PHE A 102 28.33 25.29 4.19
C PHE A 102 29.50 24.67 4.99
N ARG A 103 30.44 23.97 4.32
CA ARG A 103 31.61 23.33 4.97
C ARG A 103 31.26 22.35 6.10
N LYS A 104 30.11 21.67 6.02
CA LYS A 104 29.74 20.58 6.93
C LYS A 104 29.92 19.22 6.23
N PRO A 105 31.09 18.55 6.37
CA PRO A 105 31.50 17.40 5.53
C PRO A 105 30.82 16.07 5.88
N THR A 106 29.73 16.10 6.65
CA THR A 106 28.96 14.91 7.02
C THR A 106 27.46 15.07 6.80
N ILE A 107 26.95 16.25 6.46
CA ILE A 107 25.50 16.48 6.35
C ILE A 107 25.12 16.64 4.89
N SER A 108 24.11 15.90 4.45
CA SER A 108 23.39 16.13 3.19
C SER A 108 22.06 16.82 3.46
N LEU A 109 21.63 17.68 2.55
CA LEU A 109 20.23 18.05 2.36
C LEU A 109 19.59 17.03 1.42
N VAL A 110 18.43 16.48 1.81
CA VAL A 110 17.57 15.68 0.93
C VAL A 110 16.38 16.55 0.52
N VAL A 111 16.08 16.57 -0.78
CA VAL A 111 14.84 17.15 -1.32
C VAL A 111 14.19 16.12 -2.25
N GLY A 112 12.88 15.93 -2.15
CA GLY A 112 12.19 14.93 -2.95
C GLY A 112 10.71 15.20 -3.20
N ALA A 113 10.11 14.34 -4.01
CA ALA A 113 8.69 14.33 -4.31
C ALA A 113 8.20 12.89 -4.50
N GLU A 114 7.03 12.57 -3.97
CA GLU A 114 6.45 11.22 -3.98
C GLU A 114 4.98 11.23 -4.39
N ASN A 115 4.52 10.10 -4.91
CA ASN A 115 3.12 9.75 -5.10
C ASN A 115 2.90 8.38 -4.47
N THR A 116 2.15 8.34 -3.38
CA THR A 116 1.79 7.11 -2.67
C THR A 116 0.30 6.84 -2.83
N GLU A 117 -0.02 5.63 -3.26
CA GLU A 117 -1.34 5.03 -3.13
C GLU A 117 -1.25 3.83 -2.20
N HIS A 118 -2.14 3.75 -1.22
CA HIS A 118 -2.24 2.67 -0.24
C HIS A 118 -3.68 2.19 -0.16
N ILE A 119 -3.85 0.87 -0.04
CA ILE A 119 -5.15 0.24 0.17
C ILE A 119 -4.99 -0.88 1.20
N ASP A 120 -5.92 -0.99 2.15
CA ASP A 120 -5.92 -2.06 3.13
C ASP A 120 -7.33 -2.37 3.62
N ALA A 121 -7.60 -3.64 3.95
CA ALA A 121 -8.84 -4.02 4.62
C ALA A 121 -8.72 -5.30 5.45
N VAL A 122 -9.54 -5.35 6.51
CA VAL A 122 -9.93 -6.58 7.22
C VAL A 122 -11.40 -6.87 6.95
N PHE A 123 -11.73 -8.14 6.70
CA PHE A 123 -13.09 -8.59 6.39
C PHE A 123 -13.37 -9.99 6.96
N THR A 124 -14.63 -10.26 7.28
CA THR A 124 -15.08 -11.57 7.80
C THR A 124 -15.13 -12.64 6.71
N SER A 125 -15.25 -13.91 7.11
CA SER A 125 -15.62 -15.01 6.20
C SER A 125 -16.89 -14.68 5.42
N ASP A 126 -17.88 -14.11 6.12
CA ASP A 126 -19.25 -14.10 5.64
C ASP A 126 -19.55 -12.86 4.79
N LEU A 127 -18.86 -11.74 5.01
CA LEU A 127 -18.79 -10.64 4.06
C LEU A 127 -18.20 -11.09 2.71
N PHE A 128 -17.12 -11.89 2.73
CA PHE A 128 -16.53 -12.44 1.50
C PHE A 128 -17.50 -13.37 0.76
N LYS A 129 -18.12 -14.32 1.48
CA LYS A 129 -19.18 -15.18 0.94
C LYS A 129 -20.33 -14.37 0.34
N PHE A 130 -20.86 -13.38 1.07
CA PHE A 130 -21.96 -12.51 0.66
C PHE A 130 -21.61 -11.72 -0.62
N THR A 131 -20.39 -11.18 -0.69
CA THR A 131 -19.90 -10.41 -1.84
C THR A 131 -19.77 -11.27 -3.11
N PHE A 132 -19.33 -12.52 -2.98
CA PHE A 132 -18.93 -13.35 -4.13
C PHE A 132 -19.92 -14.47 -4.52
N ASP A 133 -20.82 -14.89 -3.62
CA ASP A 133 -21.87 -15.90 -3.83
C ASP A 133 -23.30 -15.37 -3.50
N GLY A 134 -23.44 -14.18 -2.91
CA GLY A 134 -24.73 -13.56 -2.58
C GLY A 134 -25.32 -14.01 -1.24
N ASN A 135 -26.50 -13.47 -0.89
CA ASN A 135 -27.15 -13.71 0.40
C ASN A 135 -27.87 -15.07 0.50
N LYS A 136 -28.19 -15.73 -0.62
CA LYS A 136 -28.96 -16.99 -0.65
C LYS A 136 -28.39 -18.11 0.24
N GLN A 137 -27.07 -18.14 0.46
CA GLN A 137 -26.41 -19.14 1.31
C GLN A 137 -26.65 -18.93 2.82
N PHE A 138 -27.21 -17.78 3.22
CA PHE A 138 -27.58 -17.41 4.58
C PHE A 138 -29.11 -17.38 4.77
N ALA A 139 -29.86 -18.14 3.97
CA ALA A 139 -31.32 -18.21 4.08
C ALA A 139 -31.71 -18.93 5.39
N GLY A 140 -32.34 -18.20 6.31
CA GLY A 140 -32.60 -18.63 7.70
C GLY A 140 -31.48 -18.31 8.68
N GLU A 141 -30.39 -17.66 8.25
CA GLU A 141 -29.19 -17.38 9.06
C GLU A 141 -28.76 -15.90 8.97
N PHE A 142 -27.82 -15.51 9.84
CA PHE A 142 -27.19 -14.18 9.81
C PHE A 142 -25.81 -14.25 9.14
N ALA A 143 -25.56 -13.37 8.17
CA ALA A 143 -24.22 -13.12 7.63
C ALA A 143 -23.51 -12.06 8.49
N GLU A 144 -22.50 -12.48 9.25
CA GLU A 144 -21.73 -11.58 10.12
C GLU A 144 -20.72 -10.73 9.32
N ILE A 145 -20.92 -9.42 9.30
CA ILE A 145 -20.07 -8.44 8.59
C ILE A 145 -19.34 -7.46 9.53
N GLY A 146 -19.65 -7.50 10.84
CA GLY A 146 -18.98 -6.73 11.88
C GLY A 146 -17.50 -7.07 12.03
N GLY A 147 -16.72 -6.11 12.54
CA GLY A 147 -15.25 -6.19 12.57
C GLY A 147 -14.58 -5.90 11.22
N THR A 148 -15.34 -5.48 10.20
CA THR A 148 -14.81 -5.05 8.91
C THR A 148 -14.22 -3.64 8.99
N ASN A 149 -13.04 -3.44 8.41
CA ASN A 149 -12.45 -2.12 8.17
C ASN A 149 -11.80 -2.10 6.78
N TYR A 150 -11.89 -0.97 6.09
CA TYR A 150 -11.28 -0.70 4.79
C TYR A 150 -10.74 0.72 4.79
N ASN A 151 -9.55 0.93 4.23
CA ASN A 151 -9.01 2.26 4.00
C ASN A 151 -8.33 2.31 2.62
N HIS A 152 -8.51 3.43 1.92
CA HIS A 152 -7.78 3.82 0.71
C HIS A 152 -7.21 5.22 0.92
N TYR A 153 -5.95 5.41 0.54
CA TYR A 153 -5.26 6.69 0.59
C TYR A 153 -4.55 6.90 -0.75
N GLN A 154 -4.71 8.07 -1.35
CA GLN A 154 -3.93 8.51 -2.50
C GLN A 154 -3.46 9.94 -2.26
N TYR A 155 -2.15 10.16 -2.25
CA TYR A 155 -1.56 11.44 -1.92
C TYR A 155 -0.18 11.64 -2.52
N GLN A 156 0.25 12.90 -2.60
CA GLN A 156 1.58 13.27 -3.06
C GLN A 156 2.33 14.04 -1.97
N LYS A 157 3.63 13.76 -1.81
CA LYS A 157 4.49 14.39 -0.82
C LYS A 157 5.53 15.27 -1.49
N ILE A 158 5.96 16.33 -0.82
CA ILE A 158 7.20 17.05 -1.09
C ILE A 158 8.07 16.94 0.17
N ASN A 159 9.23 16.33 0.01
CA ASN A 159 10.14 15.96 1.10
C ASN A 159 11.27 17.00 1.22
N VAL A 160 11.59 17.41 2.44
CA VAL A 160 12.81 18.17 2.76
C VAL A 160 13.40 17.63 4.06
N GLY A 161 14.67 17.23 4.05
CA GLY A 161 15.31 16.58 5.19
C GLY A 161 16.82 16.73 5.25
N PHE A 162 17.40 16.23 6.33
CA PHE A 162 18.85 16.17 6.51
C PHE A 162 19.29 14.76 6.85
N VAL A 163 20.42 14.34 6.28
CA VAL A 163 21.05 13.04 6.54
C VAL A 163 22.49 13.28 7.01
N ASN A 164 22.86 12.72 8.15
CA ASN A 164 24.19 12.83 8.74
C ASN A 164 24.98 11.51 8.58
N TYR A 165 26.20 11.63 8.07
CA TYR A 165 27.11 10.56 7.67
C TYR A 165 28.16 10.35 8.77
N LYS A 166 28.04 9.25 9.51
CA LYS A 166 28.98 8.87 10.58
C LYS A 166 29.95 7.82 10.07
N TYR A 167 31.24 8.16 10.10
CA TYR A 167 32.33 7.29 9.66
C TYR A 167 32.99 6.62 10.88
N PHE A 168 33.12 5.29 10.83
CA PHE A 168 33.75 4.46 11.86
C PHE A 168 34.60 3.39 11.19
N ASP A 169 35.93 3.47 11.29
CA ASP A 169 36.89 2.49 10.74
C ASP A 169 36.59 2.09 9.27
N ASP A 170 36.57 3.09 8.38
CA ASP A 170 36.17 3.02 6.95
C ASP A 170 34.74 2.53 6.67
N LYS A 171 33.89 2.38 7.69
CA LYS A 171 32.46 2.06 7.55
C LYS A 171 31.59 3.30 7.67
N LEU A 172 30.52 3.36 6.87
CA LEU A 172 29.52 4.42 6.91
C LEU A 172 28.21 3.95 7.58
N ALA A 173 27.75 4.75 8.54
CA ALA A 173 26.39 4.71 9.09
C ALA A 173 25.68 6.04 8.80
N LYS A 174 24.42 5.98 8.35
CA LYS A 174 23.57 7.16 8.12
C LYS A 174 22.53 7.32 9.24
N GLU A 175 22.21 8.55 9.59
CA GLU A 175 20.99 8.90 10.35
C GLU A 175 20.30 10.09 9.68
N GLY A 176 18.98 10.20 9.79
CA GLY A 176 18.27 11.26 9.10
C GLY A 176 16.89 11.58 9.64
N VAL A 177 16.47 12.81 9.36
CA VAL A 177 15.13 13.34 9.61
C VAL A 177 14.65 13.99 8.32
N ILE A 178 13.53 13.52 7.78
CA ILE A 178 12.90 14.06 6.58
C ILE A 178 11.49 14.51 6.96
N LEU A 179 11.16 15.77 6.67
CA LEU A 179 9.82 16.34 6.83
C LEU A 179 9.14 16.37 5.47
N SER A 180 7.86 15.98 5.45
CA SER A 180 7.08 15.85 4.21
C SER A 180 5.86 16.76 4.28
N LEU A 181 5.69 17.64 3.30
CA LEU A 181 4.43 18.37 3.07
C LEU A 181 3.55 17.56 2.12
N ILE A 182 2.29 17.33 2.49
CA ILE A 182 1.41 16.38 1.79
C ILE A 182 0.25 17.12 1.12
N LYS A 183 -0.02 16.77 -0.15
CA LYS A 183 -1.29 16.99 -0.84
C LYS A 183 -2.10 15.70 -0.80
N GLY A 184 -3.22 15.71 -0.07
CA GLY A 184 -4.21 14.64 -0.14
C GLY A 184 -5.00 14.73 -1.45
N GLU A 185 -4.96 13.67 -2.26
CA GLU A 185 -5.71 13.57 -3.50
C GLU A 185 -7.06 12.89 -3.26
N GLN A 186 -7.04 11.63 -2.79
CA GLN A 186 -8.23 10.85 -2.47
C GLN A 186 -8.04 10.09 -1.16
N HIS A 187 -9.15 9.87 -0.47
CA HIS A 187 -9.23 8.99 0.69
C HIS A 187 -10.64 8.43 0.80
N GLU A 188 -10.76 7.15 1.12
CA GLU A 188 -12.03 6.46 1.38
C GLU A 188 -11.80 5.45 2.51
N ALA A 189 -12.46 5.62 3.66
CA ALA A 189 -12.38 4.72 4.81
C ALA A 189 -13.77 4.27 5.25
N ILE A 190 -13.88 3.00 5.65
CA ILE A 190 -15.09 2.36 6.14
C ILE A 190 -14.73 1.56 7.38
N THR A 191 -15.52 1.67 8.44
CA THR A 191 -15.43 0.78 9.61
C THR A 191 -16.82 0.32 9.99
N ILE A 192 -16.99 -0.99 10.20
CA ILE A 192 -18.24 -1.62 10.63
C ILE A 192 -17.95 -2.35 11.95
N PRO A 193 -18.03 -1.68 13.13
CA PRO A 193 -17.74 -2.33 14.41
C PRO A 193 -18.73 -3.46 14.74
N ARG A 194 -20.01 -3.28 14.41
CA ARG A 194 -21.10 -4.26 14.56
C ARG A 194 -21.90 -4.27 13.28
N GLY A 195 -22.18 -5.45 12.73
CA GLY A 195 -23.04 -5.54 11.56
C GLY A 195 -23.39 -6.98 11.20
N SER A 196 -24.67 -7.25 10.98
CA SER A 196 -25.16 -8.54 10.52
C SER A 196 -26.32 -8.36 9.53
N ILE A 197 -26.44 -9.30 8.60
CA ILE A 197 -27.52 -9.33 7.59
C ILE A 197 -28.24 -10.66 7.71
N PHE A 198 -29.50 -10.63 8.15
CA PHE A 198 -30.40 -11.79 8.07
C PHE A 198 -30.96 -11.90 6.66
N THR A 199 -31.28 -13.12 6.22
CA THR A 199 -32.09 -13.34 5.01
C THR A 199 -33.15 -14.39 5.33
N GLN A 200 -34.42 -14.02 5.21
CA GLN A 200 -35.54 -14.93 5.44
C GLN A 200 -35.48 -16.12 4.45
N GLU A 201 -35.91 -17.31 4.88
CA GLU A 201 -35.73 -18.58 4.15
C GLU A 201 -36.18 -18.56 2.67
N LEU A 202 -37.22 -17.78 2.34
CA LEU A 202 -37.79 -17.65 1.01
C LEU A 202 -37.31 -16.38 0.27
N GLY A 203 -36.38 -15.64 0.86
CA GLY A 203 -35.83 -14.38 0.33
C GLY A 203 -36.81 -13.21 0.33
N LYS A 204 -37.88 -13.28 1.15
CA LYS A 204 -38.93 -12.25 1.21
C LYS A 204 -38.57 -11.04 2.05
N GLU A 205 -37.88 -11.28 3.16
CA GLU A 205 -37.49 -10.26 4.13
C GLU A 205 -35.96 -10.25 4.30
N ILE A 206 -35.40 -9.07 4.54
CA ILE A 206 -33.99 -8.85 4.88
C ILE A 206 -33.94 -7.90 6.08
N ASP A 207 -33.37 -8.36 7.19
CA ASP A 207 -33.01 -7.50 8.32
C ASP A 207 -31.52 -7.20 8.28
N ILE A 208 -31.18 -5.94 8.58
CA ILE A 208 -29.81 -5.46 8.68
C ILE A 208 -29.67 -4.75 10.02
N ASP A 209 -28.86 -5.26 10.93
CA ASP A 209 -28.30 -4.47 12.04
C ASP A 209 -26.96 -3.90 11.57
N LEU A 210 -26.78 -2.58 11.62
CA LEU A 210 -25.56 -1.95 11.14
C LEU A 210 -25.13 -0.74 12.00
N ASN A 211 -23.98 -0.90 12.63
CA ASN A 211 -23.17 0.20 13.15
C ASN A 211 -21.99 0.42 12.20
N TYR A 212 -21.89 1.60 11.58
CA TYR A 212 -20.78 1.91 10.69
C TYR A 212 -20.42 3.39 10.64
N SER A 213 -19.16 3.65 10.30
CA SER A 213 -18.68 4.94 9.82
C SER A 213 -18.12 4.83 8.41
N TYR A 214 -18.34 5.86 7.60
CA TYR A 214 -17.82 6.04 6.26
C TYR A 214 -17.29 7.47 6.12
N ASN A 215 -16.01 7.61 5.79
CA ASN A 215 -15.37 8.89 5.55
C ASN A 215 -14.72 8.89 4.18
N SER A 216 -15.01 9.89 3.35
CA SER A 216 -14.43 10.02 2.01
C SER A 216 -14.01 11.46 1.72
N SER A 217 -12.94 11.64 0.94
CA SER A 217 -12.54 12.93 0.37
C SER A 217 -13.62 13.49 -0.58
N ASP A 218 -13.42 14.67 -1.18
CA ASP A 218 -14.37 15.23 -2.16
C ASP A 218 -14.56 14.30 -3.37
N THR A 219 -15.67 13.58 -3.39
CA THR A 219 -15.97 12.54 -4.40
C THR A 219 -16.18 13.09 -5.81
N ALA A 220 -16.40 14.39 -5.96
CA ALA A 220 -16.51 15.06 -7.25
C ALA A 220 -15.16 15.52 -7.83
N ASN A 221 -14.12 15.63 -6.99
CA ASN A 221 -12.80 16.15 -7.37
C ASN A 221 -11.75 15.04 -7.29
N LYS A 222 -11.64 14.20 -8.34
CA LYS A 222 -10.76 13.02 -8.36
C LYS A 222 -9.61 13.13 -9.38
N GLY A 223 -8.56 12.31 -9.18
CA GLY A 223 -7.37 12.25 -10.02
C GLY A 223 -6.28 13.26 -9.65
N ILE A 224 -5.05 13.05 -10.13
CA ILE A 224 -3.78 13.67 -9.66
C ILE A 224 -3.75 15.20 -9.46
N LYS A 225 -4.66 15.95 -10.10
CA LYS A 225 -4.80 17.41 -9.95
C LYS A 225 -5.65 17.84 -8.73
N ALA A 226 -6.41 16.92 -8.14
CA ALA A 226 -7.24 17.20 -6.97
C ALA A 226 -6.39 17.63 -5.77
N PHE A 227 -6.98 18.49 -4.93
CA PHE A 227 -6.40 18.99 -3.69
C PHE A 227 -7.51 18.91 -2.63
N ASN A 228 -7.72 17.72 -2.11
CA ASN A 228 -8.84 17.42 -1.21
C ASN A 228 -8.42 17.45 0.26
N GLY A 229 -7.12 17.32 0.54
CA GLY A 229 -6.56 17.51 1.87
C GLY A 229 -5.13 18.06 1.82
N TYR A 230 -4.64 18.48 2.98
CA TYR A 230 -3.23 18.79 3.21
C TYR A 230 -2.75 18.11 4.49
N GLY A 231 -1.47 17.76 4.56
CA GLY A 231 -0.94 17.00 5.69
C GLY A 231 0.54 17.21 5.90
N ILE A 232 1.06 16.59 6.95
CA ILE A 232 2.49 16.50 7.25
C ILE A 232 2.83 15.06 7.65
N SER A 233 4.01 14.59 7.24
CA SER A 233 4.64 13.38 7.81
C SER A 233 6.11 13.62 8.11
N THR A 234 6.68 12.74 8.92
CA THR A 234 8.12 12.71 9.25
C THR A 234 8.66 11.30 9.08
N ASN A 235 9.79 11.17 8.39
CA ASN A 235 10.58 9.94 8.36
C ASN A 235 11.79 10.14 9.27
N LEU A 236 12.01 9.19 10.18
CA LEU A 236 13.13 9.15 11.13
C LEU A 236 13.90 7.87 10.91
N PHE A 237 15.22 7.93 10.71
CA PHE A 237 16.03 6.71 10.62
C PHE A 237 17.42 6.86 11.21
N THR A 238 17.99 5.74 11.65
CA THR A 238 19.37 5.66 12.14
C THR A 238 19.98 4.30 11.88
N GLU A 239 21.27 4.30 11.55
CA GLU A 239 22.09 3.12 11.41
C GLU A 239 23.14 3.05 12.53
N ILE A 240 23.29 1.87 13.11
CA ILE A 240 24.15 1.63 14.27
C ILE A 240 25.06 0.44 13.97
N PHE A 241 26.38 0.63 14.06
CA PHE A 241 27.31 -0.50 14.05
C PHE A 241 27.35 -1.19 15.40
N LEU A 242 27.19 -2.51 15.37
CA LEU A 242 27.31 -3.38 16.53
C LEU A 242 28.79 -3.69 16.80
N ARG A 243 29.13 -4.10 18.04
CA ARG A 243 30.53 -4.37 18.46
C ARG A 243 31.22 -5.47 17.65
N ASN A 244 30.47 -6.35 17.00
CA ASN A 244 30.98 -7.40 16.12
C ASN A 244 31.19 -6.94 14.65
N GLY A 245 30.90 -5.67 14.36
CA GLY A 245 31.07 -5.05 13.05
C GLY A 245 29.87 -5.14 12.10
N ASP A 246 28.78 -5.82 12.47
CA ASP A 246 27.51 -5.86 11.75
C ASP A 246 26.74 -4.51 11.89
N LYS A 247 25.75 -4.23 11.04
CA LYS A 247 24.96 -2.97 11.06
C LYS A 247 23.49 -3.23 11.38
N MET A 248 22.89 -2.45 12.27
CA MET A 248 21.45 -2.41 12.51
C MET A 248 20.89 -1.10 11.95
N TYR A 249 19.83 -1.19 11.15
CA TYR A 249 19.00 -0.07 10.72
C TYR A 249 17.72 -0.04 11.56
N LEU A 250 17.32 1.15 11.99
CA LEU A 250 16.05 1.45 12.64
C LEU A 250 15.38 2.59 11.85
N GLY A 251 14.11 2.42 11.48
CA GLY A 251 13.34 3.39 10.71
C GLY A 251 11.89 3.51 11.19
N VAL A 252 11.38 4.74 11.15
CA VAL A 252 9.96 5.08 11.23
C VAL A 252 9.63 5.93 10.01
N GLU A 253 8.64 5.52 9.24
CA GLU A 253 8.28 6.03 7.91
C GLU A 253 6.82 6.51 7.94
N ASP A 254 6.56 7.68 7.37
CA ASP A 254 5.25 8.36 7.30
C ASP A 254 4.50 8.53 8.65
N LEU A 255 5.24 8.82 9.72
CA LEU A 255 4.65 9.28 10.98
C LEU A 255 4.01 10.65 10.76
N GLY A 256 2.68 10.70 10.63
CA GLY A 256 1.99 11.91 10.19
C GLY A 256 0.47 11.80 10.12
N PHE A 257 -0.16 12.80 9.52
CA PHE A 257 -1.61 12.87 9.30
C PHE A 257 -1.96 13.76 8.09
N ILE A 258 -3.16 13.56 7.53
CA ILE A 258 -3.78 14.42 6.53
C ILE A 258 -5.08 14.98 7.10
N TYR A 259 -5.27 16.29 6.95
CA TYR A 259 -6.54 16.98 7.17
C TYR A 259 -7.26 17.17 5.83
N TRP A 260 -8.48 16.65 5.74
CA TRP A 260 -9.33 16.68 4.55
C TRP A 260 -10.32 17.85 4.63
N ASN A 261 -10.58 18.48 3.48
CA ASN A 261 -11.32 19.73 3.40
C ASN A 261 -12.83 19.55 3.66
N LYS A 262 -13.58 20.65 3.79
CA LYS A 262 -15.01 20.65 4.14
C LYS A 262 -15.95 20.09 3.06
N ASN A 263 -15.47 19.79 1.85
CA ASN A 263 -16.29 19.12 0.82
C ASN A 263 -16.35 17.60 1.01
N SER A 264 -15.45 17.07 1.85
CA SER A 264 -15.34 15.65 2.21
C SER A 264 -16.62 15.14 2.87
N LEU A 265 -16.92 13.87 2.66
CA LEU A 265 -18.15 13.21 3.08
C LEU A 265 -17.93 12.46 4.40
N ASP A 266 -18.86 12.65 5.33
CA ASP A 266 -18.90 12.04 6.65
C ASP A 266 -20.30 11.42 6.85
N ILE A 267 -20.35 10.09 6.86
CA ILE A 267 -21.57 9.29 6.99
C ILE A 267 -21.39 8.34 8.17
N ALA A 268 -22.43 8.20 8.99
CA ALA A 268 -22.48 7.21 10.05
C ALA A 268 -23.89 6.62 10.19
N SER A 269 -23.96 5.41 10.74
CA SER A 269 -25.20 4.85 11.26
C SER A 269 -24.98 3.96 12.47
N ASP A 270 -26.03 3.84 13.28
CA ASP A 270 -26.22 2.81 14.31
C ASP A 270 -27.72 2.47 14.28
N SER A 271 -28.12 1.65 13.31
CA SER A 271 -29.53 1.49 12.92
C SER A 271 -29.86 0.05 12.53
N THR A 272 -31.04 -0.41 12.92
CA THR A 272 -31.69 -1.58 12.32
C THR A 272 -32.55 -1.18 11.14
N PHE A 273 -32.46 -1.92 10.04
CA PHE A 273 -33.25 -1.72 8.82
C PHE A 273 -33.93 -3.03 8.44
N HIS A 274 -35.25 -2.98 8.29
CA HIS A 274 -36.08 -4.09 7.79
C HIS A 274 -36.53 -3.77 6.37
N TYR A 275 -36.47 -4.77 5.49
CA TYR A 275 -37.01 -4.70 4.12
C TYR A 275 -38.03 -5.82 3.90
N ASP A 276 -39.30 -5.43 3.76
CA ASP A 276 -40.36 -6.25 3.18
C ASP A 276 -40.23 -6.30 1.64
N GLY A 277 -40.32 -7.50 1.07
CA GLY A 277 -40.41 -7.70 -0.37
C GLY A 277 -41.70 -7.15 -0.99
N ILE A 278 -41.61 -6.70 -2.25
CA ILE A 278 -42.75 -6.14 -2.98
C ILE A 278 -43.79 -7.24 -3.25
N TRP A 279 -45.01 -7.08 -2.72
CA TRP A 279 -46.16 -7.90 -3.11
C TRP A 279 -46.66 -7.47 -4.50
N ILE A 280 -46.94 -8.45 -5.36
CA ILE A 280 -47.41 -8.25 -6.74
C ILE A 280 -48.64 -9.14 -6.94
N ASP A 281 -49.84 -8.53 -6.90
CA ASP A 281 -51.11 -9.27 -7.06
C ASP A 281 -51.27 -9.91 -8.44
N ASN A 282 -50.66 -9.30 -9.48
CA ASN A 282 -50.71 -9.81 -10.85
C ASN A 282 -49.41 -9.49 -11.61
N ILE A 283 -48.65 -10.53 -11.97
CA ILE A 283 -47.41 -10.39 -12.76
C ILE A 283 -47.64 -9.89 -14.20
N PHE A 284 -48.89 -9.88 -14.68
CA PHE A 284 -49.26 -9.36 -16.00
C PHE A 284 -49.72 -7.89 -15.97
N ASP A 285 -49.74 -7.25 -14.78
CA ASP A 285 -50.07 -5.83 -14.59
C ASP A 285 -48.90 -5.08 -13.92
N LEU A 286 -47.67 -5.40 -14.34
CA LEU A 286 -46.43 -4.76 -13.89
C LEU A 286 -46.30 -3.36 -14.49
N ASN A 287 -46.81 -2.37 -13.76
CA ASN A 287 -46.77 -0.95 -14.13
C ASN A 287 -45.52 -0.26 -13.53
N ASP A 288 -44.88 0.65 -14.27
CA ASP A 288 -43.59 1.27 -13.92
C ASP A 288 -43.61 2.00 -12.55
N SER A 289 -44.79 2.43 -12.10
CA SER A 289 -45.03 3.06 -10.80
C SER A 289 -44.56 2.25 -9.60
N LEU A 290 -44.50 0.91 -9.68
CA LEU A 290 -44.00 0.06 -8.59
C LEU A 290 -42.49 0.23 -8.34
N LEU A 291 -41.70 0.46 -9.39
CA LEU A 291 -40.24 0.59 -9.28
C LEU A 291 -39.80 2.04 -9.00
N ASN A 292 -40.56 3.03 -9.48
CA ASN A 292 -40.24 4.46 -9.36
C ASN A 292 -40.11 4.96 -7.89
N ASN A 293 -40.65 4.23 -6.91
CA ASN A 293 -40.58 4.61 -5.49
C ASN A 293 -39.27 4.17 -4.79
N ILE A 294 -38.46 3.30 -5.40
CA ILE A 294 -37.24 2.73 -4.78
C ILE A 294 -36.01 3.35 -5.45
N SER A 295 -35.62 4.55 -5.01
CA SER A 295 -34.35 5.18 -5.38
C SER A 295 -33.21 4.73 -4.46
N LYS A 296 -31.97 4.80 -4.94
CA LYS A 296 -30.77 4.56 -4.14
C LYS A 296 -30.72 5.48 -2.91
N ASP A 297 -31.13 6.73 -3.07
CA ASP A 297 -31.11 7.74 -2.02
C ASP A 297 -32.20 7.48 -0.97
N SER A 298 -33.35 6.93 -1.38
CA SER A 298 -34.40 6.45 -0.47
C SER A 298 -33.95 5.28 0.41
N ILE A 299 -33.02 4.44 -0.07
CA ILE A 299 -32.40 3.38 0.73
C ILE A 299 -31.35 4.01 1.66
N LEU A 300 -30.44 4.84 1.14
CA LEU A 300 -29.38 5.48 1.90
C LEU A 300 -29.94 6.24 3.12
N ASN A 301 -30.97 7.06 2.91
CA ASN A 301 -31.63 7.85 3.96
C ASN A 301 -32.34 7.00 5.03
N LYS A 302 -32.60 5.71 4.78
CA LYS A 302 -33.14 4.78 5.79
C LYS A 302 -32.05 4.05 6.59
N ILE A 303 -30.81 4.02 6.10
CA ILE A 303 -29.68 3.29 6.71
C ILE A 303 -28.57 4.21 7.23
N THR A 304 -28.80 5.53 7.30
CA THR A 304 -27.86 6.53 7.84
C THR A 304 -28.50 7.37 8.93
N THR A 305 -27.82 7.50 10.08
CA THR A 305 -28.18 8.50 11.11
C THR A 305 -27.51 9.85 10.87
N THR A 306 -26.36 9.86 10.18
CA THR A 306 -25.61 11.06 9.79
C THR A 306 -25.18 10.94 8.33
N ASN A 307 -25.36 12.01 7.56
CA ASN A 307 -24.87 12.15 6.18
C ASN A 307 -24.59 13.63 5.92
N GLN A 308 -23.33 14.05 6.04
CA GLN A 308 -22.95 15.46 6.00
C GLN A 308 -21.63 15.70 5.23
N LYS A 309 -21.45 16.93 4.76
CA LYS A 309 -20.15 17.40 4.27
C LYS A 309 -19.38 18.09 5.40
N ASN A 310 -18.24 17.53 5.78
CA ASN A 310 -17.45 17.99 6.90
C ASN A 310 -15.95 17.68 6.70
N SER A 311 -15.08 18.48 7.32
CA SER A 311 -13.64 18.25 7.35
C SER A 311 -13.25 17.30 8.49
N TYR A 312 -12.36 16.35 8.22
CA TYR A 312 -11.80 15.44 9.22
C TYR A 312 -10.28 15.28 9.06
N SER A 313 -9.60 14.87 10.13
CA SER A 313 -8.20 14.45 10.09
C SER A 313 -8.11 12.93 10.18
N ILE A 314 -7.17 12.32 9.45
CA ILE A 314 -6.79 10.92 9.64
C ILE A 314 -5.26 10.80 9.74
N ALA A 315 -4.81 9.96 10.67
CA ALA A 315 -3.39 9.61 10.79
C ALA A 315 -2.96 8.75 9.58
N LEU A 316 -1.68 8.83 9.23
CA LEU A 316 -1.13 8.03 8.14
C LEU A 316 -0.81 6.59 8.57
N PRO A 317 -0.88 5.63 7.62
CA PRO A 317 -0.30 4.30 7.73
C PRO A 317 1.22 4.30 8.02
N THR A 318 1.58 4.53 9.28
CA THR A 318 2.97 4.71 9.74
C THR A 318 3.70 3.37 9.75
N ALA A 319 4.81 3.26 9.04
CA ALA A 319 5.62 2.04 9.03
C ALA A 319 6.80 2.10 10.01
N VAL A 320 7.12 0.95 10.60
CA VAL A 320 8.28 0.74 11.48
C VAL A 320 9.12 -0.40 10.92
N ASN A 321 10.43 -0.18 10.84
CA ASN A 321 11.38 -1.04 10.14
C ASN A 321 12.62 -1.26 11.01
N ILE A 322 12.95 -2.52 11.29
CA ILE A 322 14.17 -2.94 12.00
C ILE A 322 14.89 -3.95 11.10
N THR A 323 16.09 -3.62 10.63
CA THR A 323 16.87 -4.50 9.75
C THR A 323 18.30 -4.69 10.27
N TYR A 324 18.67 -5.92 10.62
CA TYR A 324 20.04 -6.34 10.91
C TYR A 324 20.74 -6.78 9.61
N THR A 325 21.93 -6.26 9.37
CA THR A 325 22.75 -6.47 8.16
C THR A 325 24.11 -7.04 8.53
N LYS A 326 24.43 -8.22 7.98
CA LYS A 326 25.69 -8.92 8.13
C LYS A 326 26.44 -9.02 6.81
N VAL A 327 27.68 -8.54 6.78
CA VAL A 327 28.61 -8.80 5.67
C VAL A 327 29.39 -10.07 6.00
N ILE A 328 29.13 -11.16 5.28
CA ILE A 328 29.71 -12.48 5.53
C ILE A 328 31.13 -12.56 4.93
N ASN A 329 31.29 -12.01 3.72
CA ASN A 329 32.57 -11.82 3.03
C ASN A 329 32.36 -10.90 1.81
N GLY A 330 33.41 -10.61 1.05
CA GLY A 330 33.36 -9.75 -0.15
C GLY A 330 32.47 -10.23 -1.32
N LYS A 331 31.81 -11.40 -1.20
CA LYS A 331 30.77 -11.87 -2.14
C LYS A 331 29.38 -11.97 -1.53
N TRP A 332 29.22 -11.98 -0.21
CA TRP A 332 27.96 -12.32 0.45
C TRP A 332 27.59 -11.32 1.55
N LYS A 333 26.40 -10.71 1.42
CA LYS A 333 25.71 -9.90 2.45
C LYS A 333 24.36 -10.56 2.77
N MET A 334 23.95 -10.54 4.03
CA MET A 334 22.65 -11.01 4.48
C MET A 334 21.97 -9.91 5.29
N ASN A 335 20.72 -9.58 4.96
CA ASN A 335 19.88 -8.70 5.76
C ASN A 335 18.72 -9.53 6.34
N VAL A 336 18.46 -9.43 7.65
CA VAL A 336 17.27 -10.01 8.31
C VAL A 336 16.53 -8.86 8.99
N GLY A 337 15.23 -8.73 8.77
CA GLY A 337 14.47 -7.60 9.30
C GLY A 337 12.99 -7.90 9.54
N VAL A 338 12.38 -6.99 10.31
CA VAL A 338 10.96 -6.94 10.61
C VAL A 338 10.42 -5.58 10.18
N TYR A 339 9.32 -5.61 9.44
CA TYR A 339 8.58 -4.43 8.98
C TYR A 339 7.12 -4.56 9.42
N HIS A 340 6.52 -3.47 9.90
CA HIS A 340 5.10 -3.44 10.24
C HIS A 340 4.53 -2.06 9.98
N LYS A 341 3.37 -2.02 9.31
CA LYS A 341 2.63 -0.80 9.01
C LYS A 341 1.45 -0.67 9.97
N ILE A 342 1.54 0.30 10.89
CA ILE A 342 0.52 0.63 11.89
C ILE A 342 -0.62 1.37 11.18
N LEU A 343 -1.87 1.18 11.62
CA LEU A 343 -3.08 1.76 11.00
C LEU A 343 -3.34 1.31 9.54
N ALA A 344 -2.98 0.07 9.22
CA ALA A 344 -3.01 -0.45 7.84
C ALA A 344 -3.45 -1.91 7.72
N ASN A 345 -4.15 -2.46 8.73
CA ASN A 345 -4.56 -3.87 8.81
C ASN A 345 -3.43 -4.94 8.64
N TYR A 346 -2.17 -4.52 8.66
CA TYR A 346 -1.00 -5.26 8.17
C TYR A 346 -0.43 -6.24 9.21
N LEU A 347 -0.22 -7.51 8.87
CA LEU A 347 0.47 -8.46 9.76
C LEU A 347 1.98 -8.15 9.79
N PRO A 348 2.67 -8.26 10.94
CA PRO A 348 4.13 -8.13 10.99
C PRO A 348 4.82 -8.97 9.91
N PHE A 349 5.63 -8.30 9.09
CA PHE A 349 6.33 -8.88 7.94
C PHE A 349 7.78 -9.14 8.31
N ILE A 350 8.17 -10.41 8.29
CA ILE A 350 9.53 -10.85 8.62
C ILE A 350 10.21 -11.27 7.32
N ALA A 351 11.39 -10.72 7.04
CA ALA A 351 12.11 -10.96 5.78
C ALA A 351 13.60 -11.26 6.00
N THR A 352 14.14 -12.12 5.16
CA THR A 352 15.58 -12.28 4.94
C THR A 352 15.93 -12.04 3.47
N ASN A 353 17.07 -11.39 3.23
CA ASN A 353 17.58 -11.06 1.91
C ASN A 353 19.06 -11.50 1.83
N PHE A 354 19.39 -12.38 0.90
CA PHE A 354 20.74 -12.86 0.63
C PHE A 354 21.26 -12.22 -0.66
N TYR A 355 22.33 -11.43 -0.56
CA TYR A 355 22.94 -10.73 -1.69
C TYR A 355 24.23 -11.44 -2.12
N TYR A 356 24.33 -11.78 -3.40
CA TYR A 356 25.53 -12.34 -4.01
C TYR A 356 26.16 -11.36 -5.01
N TYR A 357 27.34 -10.84 -4.68
CA TYR A 357 28.13 -9.95 -5.52
C TYR A 357 28.98 -10.76 -6.48
N PHE A 358 28.56 -10.83 -7.75
CA PHE A 358 29.34 -11.46 -8.82
C PHE A 358 30.66 -10.73 -9.07
N ASN A 359 30.63 -9.40 -8.92
CA ASN A 359 31.78 -8.49 -8.96
C ASN A 359 31.36 -7.11 -8.41
N LYS A 360 32.29 -6.16 -8.31
CA LYS A 360 32.04 -4.79 -7.82
C LYS A 360 30.99 -3.97 -8.62
N LYS A 361 30.51 -4.47 -9.77
CA LYS A 361 29.49 -3.84 -10.61
C LYS A 361 28.19 -4.63 -10.72
N ILE A 362 28.07 -5.86 -10.21
CA ILE A 362 26.87 -6.72 -10.40
C ILE A 362 26.56 -7.53 -9.13
N VAL A 363 25.33 -7.44 -8.67
CA VAL A 363 24.80 -8.18 -7.51
C VAL A 363 23.40 -8.71 -7.79
N ALA A 364 23.09 -9.91 -7.29
CA ALA A 364 21.71 -10.42 -7.18
C ALA A 364 21.29 -10.49 -5.71
N LYS A 365 20.00 -10.31 -5.44
CA LYS A 365 19.35 -10.48 -4.14
C LYS A 365 18.32 -11.61 -4.27
N ALA A 366 18.49 -12.68 -3.49
CA ALA A 366 17.42 -13.62 -3.18
C ALA A 366 16.67 -13.14 -1.94
N HIS A 367 15.34 -13.24 -1.94
CA HIS A 367 14.47 -12.80 -0.86
C HIS A 367 13.58 -13.96 -0.39
N LEU A 368 13.33 -14.02 0.91
CA LEU A 368 12.37 -14.92 1.54
C LEU A 368 11.67 -14.14 2.66
N SER A 369 10.34 -14.13 2.70
CA SER A 369 9.58 -13.44 3.74
C SER A 369 8.26 -14.11 4.09
N TYR A 370 7.67 -13.70 5.20
CA TYR A 370 6.34 -14.12 5.65
C TYR A 370 5.60 -12.94 6.30
N GLY A 371 4.30 -12.80 6.03
CA GLY A 371 3.41 -11.81 6.65
C GLY A 371 2.95 -10.70 5.69
N GLY A 372 2.68 -9.51 6.24
CA GLY A 372 2.04 -8.41 5.54
C GLY A 372 0.56 -8.69 5.29
N TYR A 373 0.10 -8.58 4.04
CA TYR A 373 -1.27 -8.96 3.66
C TYR A 373 -1.42 -10.45 3.34
N GLY A 374 -0.34 -11.13 2.93
CA GLY A 374 -0.35 -12.52 2.47
C GLY A 374 0.45 -13.50 3.36
N ARG A 375 1.20 -14.41 2.72
CA ARG A 375 1.79 -15.60 3.35
C ARG A 375 3.31 -15.66 3.12
N LEU A 376 3.85 -16.86 2.88
CA LEU A 376 5.25 -17.08 2.50
C LEU A 376 5.51 -16.54 1.09
N ASN A 377 6.61 -15.82 0.92
CA ASN A 377 7.01 -15.17 -0.33
C ASN A 377 8.46 -15.50 -0.67
N THR A 378 8.78 -15.61 -1.95
CA THR A 378 10.16 -15.74 -2.45
C THR A 378 10.43 -14.66 -3.49
N GLY A 379 11.63 -14.12 -3.56
CA GLY A 379 11.92 -13.02 -4.49
C GLY A 379 13.31 -13.07 -5.10
N LEU A 380 13.45 -12.42 -6.25
CA LEU A 380 14.69 -12.22 -6.97
C LEU A 380 14.79 -10.77 -7.43
N ALA A 381 15.96 -10.18 -7.26
CA ALA A 381 16.31 -8.88 -7.81
C ALA A 381 17.77 -8.83 -8.27
N PHE A 382 18.06 -7.95 -9.23
CA PHE A 382 19.37 -7.78 -9.82
C PHE A 382 19.72 -6.29 -9.88
N ALA A 383 20.95 -5.93 -9.54
CA ALA A 383 21.46 -4.56 -9.63
C ALA A 383 22.83 -4.50 -10.31
N LYS A 384 23.06 -3.42 -11.05
CA LYS A 384 24.24 -3.20 -11.87
C LYS A 384 24.75 -1.77 -11.82
N SER A 385 26.01 -1.59 -11.43
CA SER A 385 26.73 -0.31 -11.43
C SER A 385 27.47 -0.10 -12.76
N PHE A 386 27.03 0.90 -13.52
CA PHE A 386 27.64 1.40 -14.74
C PHE A 386 28.67 2.49 -14.37
N ASN A 387 29.93 2.09 -14.31
CA ASN A 387 31.10 2.97 -14.19
C ASN A 387 31.08 3.91 -12.96
N LYS A 388 30.52 3.46 -11.83
CA LYS A 388 30.33 4.22 -10.57
C LYS A 388 29.28 5.34 -10.62
N TYR A 389 29.05 5.96 -11.77
CA TYR A 389 28.15 7.11 -11.89
C TYR A 389 26.66 6.75 -11.91
N ILE A 390 26.31 5.53 -12.33
CA ILE A 390 24.91 5.11 -12.50
C ILE A 390 24.73 3.69 -11.99
N GLU A 391 23.80 3.46 -11.08
CA GLU A 391 23.36 2.13 -10.67
C GLU A 391 21.95 1.89 -11.17
N VAL A 392 21.67 0.71 -11.76
CA VAL A 392 20.31 0.32 -12.19
C VAL A 392 19.97 -1.05 -11.60
N PHE A 393 18.78 -1.21 -11.04
CA PHE A 393 18.26 -2.48 -10.56
C PHE A 393 16.81 -2.76 -10.99
N ILE A 394 16.38 -4.01 -10.83
CA ILE A 394 15.00 -4.45 -11.01
C ILE A 394 14.76 -5.71 -10.17
N GLY A 395 13.55 -5.92 -9.68
CA GLY A 395 13.20 -7.17 -9.00
C GLY A 395 11.77 -7.27 -8.50
N THR A 396 11.53 -8.36 -7.78
CA THR A 396 10.29 -8.68 -7.08
C THR A 396 10.62 -9.36 -5.75
N ASN A 397 9.80 -9.11 -4.73
CA ASN A 397 9.80 -9.92 -3.50
C ASN A 397 8.84 -11.13 -3.60
N ASN A 398 8.16 -11.31 -4.75
CA ASN A 398 7.12 -12.31 -5.01
C ASN A 398 7.25 -12.99 -6.40
N LEU A 399 8.35 -13.69 -6.62
CA LEU A 399 8.61 -14.47 -7.84
C LEU A 399 7.48 -15.47 -8.12
N GLU A 400 6.92 -16.10 -7.08
CA GLU A 400 5.79 -17.03 -7.20
C GLU A 400 4.56 -16.41 -7.88
N ALA A 401 4.34 -15.09 -7.79
CA ALA A 401 3.21 -14.44 -8.46
C ALA A 401 3.31 -14.47 -10.00
N PHE A 402 4.52 -14.56 -10.53
CA PHE A 402 4.79 -14.59 -11.98
C PHE A 402 4.89 -16.02 -12.53
N VAL A 403 5.38 -16.98 -11.73
CA VAL A 403 5.58 -18.38 -12.18
C VAL A 403 4.48 -19.34 -11.72
N ALA A 404 3.77 -19.02 -10.63
CA ALA A 404 2.74 -19.87 -10.03
C ALA A 404 1.63 -19.04 -9.33
N PRO A 405 0.90 -18.15 -10.03
CA PRO A 405 -0.10 -17.24 -9.45
C PRO A 405 -1.25 -17.93 -8.70
N ASN A 406 -1.45 -19.24 -8.89
CA ASN A 406 -2.43 -20.04 -8.14
C ASN A 406 -1.98 -20.35 -6.70
N LEU A 407 -0.67 -20.26 -6.42
CA LEU A 407 -0.04 -20.56 -5.13
C LEU A 407 0.47 -19.31 -4.40
N ALA A 408 0.70 -18.22 -5.14
CA ALA A 408 1.06 -16.91 -4.60
C ALA A 408 -0.11 -16.25 -3.87
N PHE A 409 0.16 -15.58 -2.74
CA PHE A 409 -0.82 -14.79 -1.96
C PHE A 409 -0.46 -13.29 -1.87
N ASN A 410 0.70 -12.93 -2.40
CA ASN A 410 1.19 -11.55 -2.56
C ASN A 410 1.78 -11.45 -3.99
N ASN A 411 1.84 -10.24 -4.52
CA ASN A 411 2.58 -9.87 -5.74
C ASN A 411 3.33 -8.55 -5.48
N SER A 412 4.48 -8.35 -6.12
CA SER A 412 5.27 -7.12 -6.00
C SER A 412 6.22 -6.92 -7.16
N GLY A 413 6.66 -5.69 -7.37
CA GLY A 413 7.71 -5.36 -8.34
C GLY A 413 8.31 -3.99 -8.08
N PHE A 414 9.61 -3.84 -8.36
CA PHE A 414 10.34 -2.59 -8.14
C PHE A 414 11.47 -2.40 -9.17
N ILE A 415 11.81 -1.16 -9.53
CA ILE A 415 12.77 -0.88 -10.62
C ILE A 415 13.53 0.45 -10.50
N GLY A 416 14.87 0.41 -10.51
CA GLY A 416 15.65 1.46 -11.17
C GLY A 416 16.95 2.05 -10.59
N ILE A 417 17.08 3.40 -10.64
CA ILE A 417 18.31 4.17 -10.87
C ILE A 417 18.68 5.12 -9.74
N LYS A 418 19.96 5.07 -9.39
CA LYS A 418 20.65 6.06 -8.58
C LYS A 418 21.82 6.60 -9.42
N SER A 419 21.81 7.90 -9.68
CA SER A 419 22.93 8.60 -10.34
C SER A 419 23.80 9.24 -9.26
N TYR A 420 25.12 9.14 -9.42
CA TYR A 420 26.15 9.70 -8.54
C TYR A 420 26.99 10.69 -9.33
N PHE A 421 27.30 11.83 -8.70
CA PHE A 421 28.10 12.92 -9.26
C PHE A 421 29.33 13.20 -8.38
#